data_AF-A0A7X4AP96-F1
#
_entry.id   AF-A0A7X4AP96-F1
#
_cell.length_a   1.000
_cell.length_b   1.000
_cell.length_c   1.000
_cell.angle_alpha   90.00
_cell.angle_beta   90.00
_cell.angle_gamma   90.00
#
_symmetry.space_group_name_H-M   'P 1'
#
loop_
_entity.id
_entity.type
_entity.pdbx_description
1 polymer ?
#
loop_
_entity_poly.entity_id
_entity_poly.type
_entity_poly.pdbx_seq_one_letter_code
_entity_poly.pdbx_strand_id
1 'polypeptide(L)'
;MITLFSGMLVPIALWPEWLAHIAAWLPFGGLIDIPFSIYLGKITGMDIWSAIGKQMIWVVFFLGLGRILLRRGFSRLVIQGG
;
A
#
# COMPACT_ATOMS: atom_id res chain seq x y z
N MET A 1 7.29 -10.61 0.81
CA MET A 1 7.37 -9.16 0.53
C MET A 1 6.44 -8.37 1.43
N ILE A 2 5.11 -8.63 1.42
CA ILE A 2 4.15 -7.94 2.32
C ILE A 2 4.55 -8.09 3.79
N THR A 3 4.88 -9.31 4.22
CA THR A 3 5.30 -9.63 5.60
C THR A 3 6.51 -8.85 6.10
N LEU A 4 7.41 -8.46 5.18
CA LEU A 4 8.58 -7.64 5.49
C LEU A 4 8.16 -6.17 5.62
N PHE A 5 7.61 -5.58 4.55
CA PHE A 5 7.32 -4.14 4.48
C PHE A 5 6.06 -3.68 5.23
N SER A 6 5.28 -4.59 5.81
CA SER A 6 4.13 -4.23 6.64
C SER A 6 4.49 -3.88 8.09
N GLY A 7 5.73 -4.18 8.53
CA GLY A 7 6.13 -4.07 9.93
C GLY A 7 5.76 -5.28 10.78
N MET A 8 5.31 -6.38 10.15
CA MET A 8 4.86 -7.59 10.87
C MET A 8 6.00 -8.39 11.50
N LEU A 9 7.15 -8.50 10.82
CA LEU A 9 8.32 -9.22 11.37
C LEU A 9 9.06 -8.36 12.40
N VAL A 10 9.31 -7.11 12.04
CA VAL A 10 9.96 -6.10 12.88
C VAL A 10 9.27 -4.77 12.58
N PRO A 11 8.79 -4.03 13.61
CA PRO A 11 8.18 -2.72 13.43
C PRO A 11 9.03 -1.81 12.54
N ILE A 12 8.39 -1.05 11.63
CA ILE A 12 9.12 -0.22 10.64
C ILE A 12 9.94 0.86 11.36
N ALA A 13 9.49 1.33 12.53
CA ALA A 13 10.20 2.28 13.36
C ALA A 13 11.59 1.81 13.84
N LEU A 14 11.90 0.51 13.76
CA LEU A 14 13.21 -0.05 14.14
C LEU A 14 14.13 -0.27 12.94
N TRP A 15 13.69 0.07 11.73
CA TRP A 15 14.46 -0.17 10.52
C TRP A 15 15.54 0.92 10.30
N PRO A 16 16.59 0.61 9.51
CA PRO A 16 17.48 1.65 8.99
C PRO A 16 16.68 2.72 8.23
N GLU A 17 17.06 3.98 8.38
CA GLU A 17 16.29 5.14 7.89
C GLU A 17 15.95 5.06 6.40
N TRP A 18 16.92 4.66 5.57
CA TRP A 18 16.73 4.52 4.12
C TRP A 18 15.65 3.49 3.77
N LEU A 19 15.58 2.39 4.51
CA LEU A 19 14.62 1.32 4.28
C LEU A 19 13.24 1.69 4.82
N ALA A 20 13.19 2.35 5.98
CA ALA A 20 11.96 2.91 6.54
C ALA A 20 11.33 3.93 5.59
N HIS A 21 12.14 4.76 4.93
CA HIS A 21 11.67 5.70 3.91
C HIS A 21 11.02 4.97 2.73
N ILE A 22 11.66 3.93 2.19
CA ILE A 22 11.07 3.12 1.12
C ILE A 22 9.74 2.50 1.57
N ALA A 23 9.70 1.93 2.78
CA ALA A 23 8.49 1.33 3.34
C ALA A 23 7.35 2.35 3.53
N ALA A 24 7.67 3.59 3.91
CA ALA A 24 6.70 4.66 4.14
C ALA A 24 5.97 5.12 2.86
N TRP A 25 6.59 4.95 1.68
CA TRP A 25 5.96 5.23 0.38
C TRP A 25 5.10 4.08 -0.13
N LEU A 26 5.39 2.85 0.30
CA LEU A 26 4.67 1.65 -0.10
C LEU A 26 3.32 1.55 0.64
N PRO A 27 2.33 0.83 0.07
CA PRO A 27 1.01 0.68 0.69
C PRO A 27 1.01 -0.29 1.89
N PHE A 28 2.09 -1.04 2.11
CA PHE A 28 2.09 -2.21 3.00
C PHE A 28 2.04 -1.86 4.49
N GLY A 29 2.59 -0.71 4.90
CA GLY A 29 2.53 -0.25 6.29
C GLY A 29 1.08 -0.06 6.78
N GLY A 30 0.15 0.17 5.86
CA GLY A 30 -1.29 0.25 6.15
C GLY A 30 -1.93 -1.00 6.73
N LEU A 31 -1.27 -2.16 6.60
CA LEU A 31 -1.82 -3.44 7.02
C LEU A 31 -1.55 -3.75 8.51
N ILE A 32 -0.40 -3.33 9.04
CA ILE A 32 0.03 -3.68 10.41
C ILE A 32 0.61 -2.45 11.13
N ASP A 33 1.69 -1.85 10.60
CA ASP A 33 2.43 -0.78 11.27
C ASP A 33 1.58 0.48 11.58
N ILE A 34 0.78 0.94 10.61
CA ILE A 34 -0.07 2.13 10.78
C ILE A 34 -1.21 1.87 11.78
N PRO A 35 -2.04 0.81 11.66
CA PRO A 35 -3.06 0.50 12.66
C PRO A 35 -2.48 0.36 14.08
N PHE A 36 -1.33 -0.28 14.20
CA PHE A 36 -0.66 -0.45 15.49
C PHE A 36 -0.18 0.88 16.05
N SER A 37 0.38 1.76 15.21
CA SER A 37 0.80 3.11 15.60
C SER A 37 -0.37 3.99 16.02
N ILE A 38 -1.55 3.84 15.41
CA ILE A 38 -2.79 4.50 15.84
C ILE A 38 -3.24 3.96 17.20
N TYR A 39 -3.25 2.64 17.37
CA TYR A 39 -3.63 1.99 18.62
C TYR A 39 -2.72 2.39 19.80
N LEU A 40 -1.42 2.54 19.55
CA LEU A 40 -0.44 3.01 20.53
C LEU A 40 -0.48 4.54 20.75
N GLY A 41 -1.33 5.29 20.04
CA GLY A 41 -1.41 6.74 20.14
C GLY A 41 -0.20 7.49 19.55
N LYS A 42 0.59 6.85 18.68
CA LYS A 42 1.71 7.49 17.96
C LYS A 42 1.24 8.30 16.76
N ILE A 43 0.15 7.89 16.12
CA ILE A 43 -0.54 8.63 15.06
C ILE A 43 -1.90 9.05 15.61
N THR A 44 -2.15 10.35 15.69
CA THR A 44 -3.37 10.89 16.31
C THR A 44 -3.95 12.05 15.50
N GLY A 45 -5.20 12.39 15.79
CA GLY A 45 -5.86 13.56 15.20
C GLY A 45 -5.85 13.55 13.67
N MET A 46 -5.31 14.60 13.07
CA MET A 46 -5.34 14.80 11.61
C MET A 46 -4.39 13.87 10.85
N ASP A 47 -3.36 13.33 11.51
CA ASP A 47 -2.40 12.43 10.88
C ASP A 47 -3.02 11.07 10.49
N ILE A 48 -4.08 10.67 11.19
CA ILE A 48 -4.87 9.48 10.83
C ILE A 48 -5.48 9.66 9.44
N TRP A 49 -6.05 10.84 9.17
CA TRP A 49 -6.65 11.15 7.87
C TRP A 49 -5.60 11.21 6.76
N SER A 50 -4.41 11.76 7.05
CA SER A 50 -3.27 11.71 6.12
C SER A 50 -2.85 10.28 5.79
N ALA A 51 -2.83 9.37 6.78
CA ALA A 51 -2.50 7.97 6.57
C ALA A 51 -3.56 7.25 5.71
N ILE A 52 -4.85 7.49 5.96
CA ILE A 52 -5.96 6.96 5.15
C ILE A 52 -5.90 7.52 3.72
N GLY A 53 -5.65 8.82 3.56
CA GLY A 53 -5.52 9.46 2.25
C GLY A 53 -4.43 8.83 1.39
N LYS A 54 -3.26 8.54 1.97
CA LYS A 54 -2.18 7.80 1.28
C LYS A 54 -2.63 6.42 0.81
N GLN A 55 -3.42 5.69 1.61
CA GLN A 55 -3.95 4.39 1.18
C GLN A 55 -4.94 4.54 0.02
N MET A 56 -5.80 5.56 0.05
CA MET A 56 -6.76 5.81 -1.03
C MET A 56 -6.07 6.10 -2.37
N ILE A 57 -4.93 6.81 -2.36
CA ILE A 57 -4.11 7.02 -3.57
C ILE A 57 -3.70 5.68 -4.18
N TRP A 58 -3.19 4.75 -3.37
CA TRP A 58 -2.78 3.42 -3.84
C TRP A 58 -3.95 2.58 -4.33
N VAL A 59 -5.11 2.63 -3.66
CA VAL A 59 -6.34 1.95 -4.12
C VAL A 59 -6.73 2.45 -5.51
N VAL A 60 -6.80 3.77 -5.70
CA VAL A 60 -7.13 4.36 -7.00
C VAL A 60 -6.09 3.98 -8.06
N PHE A 61 -4.81 4.03 -7.72
CA PHE A 61 -3.72 3.63 -8.62
C PHE A 61 -3.87 2.19 -9.09
N PHE A 62 -4.02 1.22 -8.19
CA PHE A 62 -4.15 -0.19 -8.57
C PHE A 62 -5.45 -0.50 -9.30
N LEU A 63 -6.57 0.12 -8.92
CA LEU A 63 -7.84 -0.02 -9.65
C LEU A 63 -7.72 0.54 -11.08
N GLY A 64 -7.12 1.71 -11.23
CA GLY A 64 -6.86 2.32 -12.54
C GLY A 64 -5.95 1.47 -13.41
N LEU A 65 -4.83 1.02 -12.86
CA LEU A 65 -3.87 0.15 -13.54
C LEU A 65 -4.53 -1.18 -13.96
N GLY A 66 -5.26 -1.82 -13.04
CA GLY A 66 -6.00 -3.05 -13.30
C GLY A 66 -7.03 -2.88 -14.42
N ARG A 67 -7.81 -1.80 -14.41
CA ARG A 67 -8.77 -1.47 -15.49
C ARG A 67 -8.08 -1.32 -16.85
N ILE A 68 -6.94 -0.64 -16.91
CA ILE A 68 -6.18 -0.45 -18.15
C ILE A 68 -5.63 -1.79 -18.67
N LEU A 69 -5.03 -2.58 -17.79
CA LEU A 69 -4.46 -3.88 -18.15
C LEU A 69 -5.54 -4.85 -18.62
N LEU A 70 -6.66 -4.93 -17.91
CA LEU A 70 -7.79 -5.78 -18.31
C LEU A 70 -8.33 -5.36 -19.67
N ARG A 71 -8.57 -4.06 -19.91
CA ARG A 71 -9.03 -3.57 -21.21
C ARG A 71 -8.10 -3.96 -22.36
N ARG A 72 -6.77 -3.86 -22.14
CA ARG A 72 -5.75 -4.25 -23.13
C ARG A 72 -5.61 -5.77 -23.31
N GLY A 73 -5.83 -6.54 -22.24
CA GLY A 73 -5.76 -8.00 -22.26
C GLY A 73 -6.95 -8.62 -22.98
N PHE A 74 -8.16 -8.15 -22.68
CA PHE A 74 -9.39 -8.65 -23.31
C PHE A 74 -9.43 -8.36 -24.82
N SER A 75 -8.91 -7.21 -25.29
CA SER A 75 -8.83 -6.93 -26.73
C SER A 75 -7.91 -7.89 -27.49
N ARG A 76 -6.98 -8.59 -26.82
CA ARG A 76 -6.10 -9.58 -27.44
C ARG A 76 -6.68 -11.00 -27.38
N LEU A 77 -7.45 -11.31 -26.33
CA LEU A 77 -8.07 -12.63 -26.16
C LEU A 77 -9.23 -12.88 -27.13
N VAL A 78 -10.01 -11.85 -27.49
CA VAL A 78 -11.09 -11.98 -28.49
C VAL A 78 -10.55 -12.37 -29.87
N ILE A 79 -9.27 -12.07 -30.17
CA ILE A 79 -8.64 -12.39 -31.46
C ILE A 79 -8.15 -13.85 -31.51
N GLN A 80 -8.00 -14.54 -30.37
CA GLN A 80 -7.56 -15.94 -30.30
C GLN A 80 -8.68 -16.97 -30.07
N GLY A 81 -9.94 -16.52 -29.94
CA GLY A 81 -11.11 -17.38 -29.74
C GLY A 81 -11.93 -17.67 -31.01
N GLY A 82 -11.33 -17.47 -32.19
CA GLY A 82 -11.85 -17.98 -33.46
C GLY A 82 -11.44 -19.43 -33.67
#